data_AF-A0A7C5U4S5-F1
#
_entry.id   AF-A0A7C5U4S5-F1
#
_cell.length_a   1.000
_cell.length_b   1.000
_cell.length_c   1.000
_cell.angle_alpha   90.00
_cell.angle_beta   90.00
_cell.angle_gamma   90.00
#
_symmetry.space_group_name_H-M   'P 1'
#
loop_
_entity.id
_entity.type
_entity.pdbx_description
1 polymer ?
#
loop_
_entity_poly.entity_id
_entity_poly.type
_entity_poly.pdbx_seq_one_letter_code
_entity_poly.pdbx_strand_id
1 'polypeptide(L)'
;GIWISIVALTQYVSVASIIGLLSGSIFALVFGKEYWVIFLALALFSMFKHKENIKRLLDGNERKTNIVDYFLGWMDKIDKEKKGSGK
;
A
#
# COMPACT_ATOMS: atom_id res chain seq x y z
N GLY A 1 -5.85 -0.24 -7.71
CA GLY A 1 -5.98 1.22 -7.86
C GLY A 1 -5.69 1.94 -6.55
N ILE A 2 -6.67 1.98 -5.65
CA ILE A 2 -6.67 2.79 -4.41
C ILE A 2 -5.37 2.65 -3.59
N TRP A 3 -4.94 1.41 -3.32
CA TRP A 3 -3.70 1.18 -2.56
C TRP A 3 -2.48 1.84 -3.23
N ILE A 4 -2.31 1.65 -4.53
CA ILE A 4 -1.18 2.20 -5.29
C ILE A 4 -1.21 3.73 -5.26
N SER A 5 -2.39 4.32 -5.46
CA SER A 5 -2.58 5.78 -5.40
C SER A 5 -2.18 6.34 -4.03
N ILE A 6 -2.57 5.68 -2.94
CA ILE A 6 -2.24 6.14 -1.58
C ILE A 6 -0.74 5.98 -1.31
N VAL A 7 -0.12 4.85 -1.70
CA VAL A 7 1.33 4.66 -1.55
C VAL A 7 2.09 5.72 -2.34
N ALA A 8 1.68 6.02 -3.57
CA ALA A 8 2.34 7.03 -4.40
C ALA A 8 2.26 8.45 -3.79
N LEU A 9 1.13 8.81 -3.17
CA LEU A 9 0.94 10.13 -2.58
C LEU A 9 1.54 10.28 -1.18
N THR A 10 1.48 9.23 -0.36
CA THR A 10 1.81 9.30 1.08
C THR A 10 3.11 8.61 1.45
N GLN A 11 3.58 7.68 0.62
CA GLN A 11 4.70 6.78 0.89
C GLN A 11 4.50 5.90 2.14
N TYR A 12 3.26 5.77 2.62
CA TYR A 12 2.91 4.95 3.78
C TYR A 12 2.16 3.68 3.38
N VAL A 13 2.87 2.55 3.43
CA VAL A 13 2.33 1.23 3.05
C VAL A 13 1.27 0.72 4.03
N SER A 14 1.46 1.00 5.32
CA SER A 14 0.52 0.62 6.39
C SER A 14 -0.83 1.32 6.20
N VAL A 15 -0.81 2.64 5.93
CA VAL A 15 -2.00 3.45 5.65
C VAL A 15 -2.71 2.98 4.39
N ALA A 16 -1.98 2.78 3.29
CA ALA A 16 -2.54 2.29 2.04
C ALA A 16 -3.23 0.93 2.20
N SER A 17 -2.66 0.03 3.00
CA SER A 17 -3.21 -1.31 3.26
C SER A 17 -4.54 -1.24 4.02
N ILE A 18 -4.60 -0.44 5.09
CA ILE A 18 -5.82 -0.26 5.88
C ILE A 18 -6.93 0.38 5.02
N ILE A 19 -6.61 1.46 4.31
CA ILE A 19 -7.59 2.16 3.46
C ILE A 19 -8.03 1.27 2.29
N GLY A 20 -7.12 0.49 1.70
CA GLY A 20 -7.44 -0.46 0.64
C GLY A 20 -8.44 -1.53 1.08
N LEU A 21 -8.24 -2.10 2.27
CA LEU A 21 -9.16 -3.10 2.84
C LEU A 21 -10.52 -2.49 3.20
N LEU A 22 -10.54 -1.30 3.81
CA LEU A 22 -11.79 -0.57 4.09
C LEU A 22 -12.54 -0.23 2.82
N SER A 23 -11.85 0.26 1.79
CA SER A 23 -12.45 0.56 0.49
C SER A 23 -13.03 -0.69 -0.17
N GLY A 24 -12.32 -1.82 -0.08
CA GLY A 24 -12.82 -3.12 -0.53
C GLY A 24 -14.07 -3.58 0.22
N SER A 25 -14.10 -3.38 1.54
CA SER A 25 -15.29 -3.65 2.37
C SER A 25 -16.48 -2.78 1.97
N ILE A 26 -16.28 -1.47 1.79
CA ILE A 26 -17.34 -0.53 1.40
C ILE A 26 -17.86 -0.89 0.01
N PHE A 27 -16.97 -1.19 -0.94
CA PHE A 27 -17.34 -1.61 -2.28
C PHE A 27 -18.17 -2.91 -2.22
N ALA A 28 -17.69 -3.94 -1.55
CA ALA A 28 -18.43 -5.20 -1.39
C ALA A 28 -19.82 -4.98 -0.76
N LEU A 29 -19.92 -4.12 0.26
CA LEU A 29 -21.19 -3.78 0.90
C LEU A 29 -22.16 -3.07 -0.06
N VAL A 30 -21.69 -2.06 -0.79
CA VAL A 30 -22.52 -1.29 -1.74
C VAL A 30 -23.06 -2.17 -2.88
N PHE A 31 -22.29 -3.16 -3.31
CA PHE A 31 -22.70 -4.12 -4.34
C PHE A 31 -23.43 -5.36 -3.78
N GLY A 32 -23.80 -5.35 -2.49
CA GLY A 32 -24.58 -6.42 -1.85
C GLY A 32 -23.84 -7.76 -1.76
N LYS A 33 -22.50 -7.73 -1.67
CA LYS A 33 -21.65 -8.93 -1.65
C LYS A 33 -21.35 -9.35 -0.22
N GLU A 34 -21.75 -10.55 0.16
CA GLU A 34 -21.64 -11.08 1.53
C GLU A 34 -20.20 -11.11 2.09
N TYR A 35 -19.20 -11.21 1.21
CA TYR A 35 -17.79 -11.18 1.62
C TYR A 35 -17.31 -9.82 2.13
N TRP A 36 -18.15 -8.77 2.16
CA TRP A 36 -17.81 -7.47 2.75
C TRP A 36 -17.33 -7.62 4.21
N VAL A 37 -17.91 -8.55 4.98
CA VAL A 37 -17.54 -8.82 6.37
C VAL A 37 -16.09 -9.30 6.49
N ILE A 38 -15.63 -10.09 5.51
CA ILE A 38 -14.24 -10.60 5.48
C ILE A 38 -13.28 -9.44 5.27
N PHE A 39 -13.58 -8.53 4.33
CA PHE A 39 -12.76 -7.34 4.10
C PHE A 39 -12.75 -6.41 5.31
N LEU A 40 -13.89 -6.25 6.00
CA LEU A 40 -13.95 -5.47 7.23
C LEU A 40 -13.10 -6.11 8.34
N ALA A 41 -13.22 -7.43 8.55
CA ALA A 41 -12.42 -8.15 9.54
C ALA A 41 -10.92 -8.03 9.24
N LEU A 42 -10.52 -8.14 7.98
CA LEU A 42 -9.14 -7.94 7.56
C LEU A 42 -8.68 -6.49 7.78
N ALA A 43 -9.53 -5.50 7.52
CA ALA A 43 -9.21 -4.10 7.78
C ALA A 43 -8.96 -3.84 9.27
N LEU A 44 -9.82 -4.37 10.14
CA LEU A 44 -9.66 -4.26 11.60
C LEU A 44 -8.42 -5.01 12.09
N PHE A 45 -8.18 -6.23 11.58
CA PHE A 45 -6.96 -6.98 11.89
C PHE A 45 -5.70 -6.25 11.42
N SER A 46 -5.74 -5.64 10.23
CA SER A 46 -4.65 -4.83 9.70
C SER A 46 -4.38 -3.61 10.58
N MET A 47 -5.43 -2.93 11.05
CA MET A 47 -5.30 -1.83 12.01
C MET A 47 -4.65 -2.28 13.32
N PHE A 48 -5.07 -3.42 13.87
CA PHE A 48 -4.47 -3.99 15.07
C PHE A 48 -2.99 -4.33 14.86
N LYS A 49 -2.66 -4.96 13.73
CA LYS A 49 -1.28 -5.34 13.38
C LYS A 49 -0.36 -4.14 13.15
N HIS A 50 -0.93 -3.00 12.76
CA HIS A 50 -0.19 -1.78 12.46
C HIS A 50 -0.35 -0.70 13.53
N LYS A 51 -0.81 -1.03 14.74
CA LYS A 51 -0.99 -0.06 15.84
C LYS A 51 0.28 0.73 16.15
N GLU A 52 1.47 0.12 16.12
CA GLU A 52 2.74 0.82 16.32
C GLU A 52 3.06 1.78 15.15
N ASN A 53 2.72 1.38 13.93
CA ASN A 53 2.87 2.21 12.74
C ASN A 53 1.94 3.43 12.80
N ILE A 54 0.68 3.23 13.23
CA ILE A 54 -0.28 4.31 13.43
C ILE A 54 0.21 5.26 14.51
N LYS A 55 0.73 4.74 15.63
CA LYS A 55 1.32 5.56 16.69
C LYS A 55 2.48 6.40 16.16
N ARG A 56 3.44 5.79 15.46
CA ARG A 56 4.55 6.54 14.84
C ARG A 56 4.06 7.56 13.81
N LEU A 57 2.97 7.27 13.10
CA LEU A 57 2.40 8.19 12.11
C LEU A 57 1.78 9.42 12.78
N LEU A 58 1.08 9.24 13.89
CA LEU A 58 0.59 10.34 14.73
C LEU A 58 1.74 11.16 15.33
N ASP A 59 2.83 10.49 15.70
CA ASP A 59 4.04 11.13 16.22
C ASP A 59 4.93 11.73 15.11
N GLY A 60 4.56 11.60 13.82
CA GLY A 60 5.35 12.07 12.68
C GLY A 60 6.64 11.28 12.39
N ASN A 61 6.84 10.15 13.06
CA ASN A 61 8.06 9.32 13.04
C ASN A 61 7.91 8.01 12.24
N GLU A 62 6.81 7.83 11.50
CA GLU A 62 6.64 6.64 10.67
C GLU A 62 7.58 6.67 9.46
N ARG A 63 8.18 5.52 9.15
CA ARG A 63 9.07 5.40 7.99
C ARG A 63 8.27 5.49 6.70
N LYS A 64 8.64 6.45 5.86
CA LYS A 64 8.20 6.52 4.46
C LYS A 64 8.91 5.42 3.66
N THR A 65 8.15 4.59 2.98
CA THR A 65 8.69 3.63 2.03
C THR A 65 8.49 4.18 0.63
N ASN A 66 9.58 4.63 0.02
CA ASN A 66 9.54 5.17 -1.33
C ASN A 66 9.59 4.03 -2.37
N ILE A 67 8.53 3.21 -2.39
CA ILE A 67 8.43 2.02 -3.25
C ILE A 67 8.54 2.41 -4.73
N VAL A 68 8.01 3.58 -5.10
CA VAL A 68 8.06 4.09 -6.48
C VAL A 68 9.50 4.29 -6.93
N ASP A 69 10.31 4.95 -6.11
CA ASP A 69 11.73 5.18 -6.43
C ASP A 69 12.54 3.88 -6.50
N TYR A 70 12.28 2.92 -5.59
CA TYR A 70 12.92 1.61 -5.67
C TYR A 70 12.55 0.85 -6.95
N PHE A 71 11.28 0.90 -7.34
CA PHE A 71 10.79 0.21 -8.52
C PHE A 71 11.32 0.84 -9.81
N LEU A 72 11.23 2.16 -9.93
CA LEU A 72 11.76 2.90 -11.09
C LEU A 72 13.28 2.77 -11.18
N GLY A 73 14.00 2.87 -10.06
CA GLY A 73 15.45 2.68 -10.03
C GLY A 73 15.88 1.29 -10.49
N TRP A 74 15.12 0.25 -10.16
CA TRP A 74 15.36 -1.10 -10.65
C TRP A 74 15.08 -1.24 -12.16
N MET A 75 14.03 -0.61 -12.68
CA MET A 75 13.74 -0.57 -14.12
C MET A 75 14.85 0.12 -14.90
N ASP A 76 15.34 1.27 -14.40
CA ASP A 76 16.47 1.99 -15.00
C ASP A 76 17.73 1.13 -15.05
N LYS A 77 17.96 0.33 -14.00
CA LYS A 77 19.09 -0.60 -13.95
C LYS A 77 18.97 -1.70 -15.01
N ILE A 78 17.79 -2.30 -15.16
CA ILE A 78 17.55 -3.32 -16.21
C ILE A 78 17.73 -2.74 -17.60
N ASP A 79 17.24 -1.52 -17.84
CA ASP A 79 17.38 -0.86 -19.14
C ASP A 79 18.87 -0.61 -19.46
N LYS A 80 19.66 -0.18 -18.46
CA LYS A 80 21.12 -0.04 -18.60
C LYS A 80 21.83 -1.36 -18.85
N GLU A 81 21.49 -2.43 -18.14
CA GLU A 81 22.08 -3.77 -18.34
C GLU A 81 21.79 -4.31 -19.74
N LYS A 82 20.55 -4.17 -20.24
CA LYS A 82 20.16 -4.56 -21.61
C LYS A 82 20.89 -3.75 -22.69
N LYS A 83 21.12 -2.46 -22.46
CA LYS A 83 21.86 -1.58 -23.39
C LYS A 83 23.38 -1.81 -23.34
N GLY A 84 23.91 -2.28 -22.20
CA GLY A 84 25.33 -2.56 -22.01
C GLY A 84 25.78 -3.95 -22.48
N SER A 85 24.90 -4.95 -22.50
CA SER A 85 25.22 -6.32 -22.93
C SER A 85 25.15 -6.54 -24.45
N GLY A 86 24.74 -5.52 -25.22
CA GLY A 86 24.68 -5.55 -26.68
C GLY A 86 25.94 -5.04 -27.40
N LYS A 87 27.06 -4.89 -26.68
CA LYS A 87 28.39 -4.61 -27.24
C LYS A 87 29.30 -5.82 -27.11
#